data_AF-A0A6J3GPK2-F1
#
_entry.id   AF-A0A6J3GPK2-F1
#
_cell.length_a   1.000
_cell.length_b   1.000
_cell.length_c   1.000
_cell.angle_alpha   90.00
_cell.angle_beta   90.00
_cell.angle_gamma   90.00
#
_symmetry.space_group_name_H-M   'P 1'
#
loop_
_entity.id
_entity.type
_entity.pdbx_description
1 polymer ?
#
loop_
_entity_poly.entity_id
_entity_poly.type
_entity_poly.pdbx_seq_one_letter_code
_entity_poly.pdbx_strand_id
1 'polypeptide(L)'
;MKDFLEKRDKGKLLIQRSRRLKKNLLRPMQLSITEDGYIHYGDKVMLVNPDDPAVEADMFLGGDLSLCMTPDEIQCHLRDELEVPCGLSAVQAKTPIGRNTFIILSVHRDATGQVLRYGQDFSLGITGGFENKMLYLSSDHRTLLRSSKRSWLQEVYLTDEVSHMNCWQAAFPDPQLRLEYEGFPVPANAKILIHHCHTNRGLAAHRHLFLSTYFGKEAEVVAHTYLDSHRVEKPSNHWMLVTGNPRDASSTMSDLPKLPAEDTRAVEQAMGLDTQ
;
A
#
# COMPACT_ATOMS: atom_id res chain seq x y z
N MET A 1 36.62 -23.41 -11.53
CA MET A 1 36.31 -22.82 -12.85
C MET A 1 35.22 -23.59 -13.60
N LYS A 2 35.28 -24.93 -13.70
CA LYS A 2 34.22 -25.75 -14.34
C LYS A 2 32.83 -25.60 -13.69
N ASP A 3 32.74 -25.66 -12.35
CA ASP A 3 31.46 -25.47 -11.63
C ASP A 3 30.83 -24.09 -11.88
N PHE A 4 31.65 -23.03 -11.96
CA PHE A 4 31.17 -21.69 -12.29
C PHE A 4 30.60 -21.62 -13.71
N LEU A 5 31.31 -22.17 -14.70
CA LEU A 5 30.87 -22.21 -16.09
C LEU A 5 29.58 -23.04 -16.23
N GLU A 6 29.51 -24.20 -15.59
CA GLU A 6 28.32 -25.05 -15.59
C GLU A 6 27.12 -24.35 -14.94
N LYS A 7 27.31 -23.68 -13.80
CA LYS A 7 26.25 -22.88 -13.16
C LYS A 7 25.84 -21.68 -14.00
N ARG A 8 26.78 -21.02 -14.67
CA ARG A 8 26.51 -19.89 -15.58
C ARG A 8 25.66 -20.33 -16.75
N ASP A 9 26.04 -21.44 -17.39
CA ASP A 9 25.38 -21.98 -18.57
C ASP A 9 23.97 -22.49 -18.21
N LYS A 10 23.80 -23.05 -17.00
CA LYS A 10 22.49 -23.43 -16.43
C LYS A 10 21.68 -22.24 -15.88
N GLY A 11 22.20 -21.02 -15.89
CA GLY A 11 21.49 -19.85 -15.37
C GLY A 11 21.29 -19.85 -13.84
N LYS A 12 22.12 -20.59 -13.10
CA LYS A 12 22.01 -20.83 -11.65
C LYS A 12 22.95 -19.97 -10.81
N LEU A 13 23.68 -19.03 -11.41
CA LEU A 13 24.48 -18.08 -10.63
C LEU A 13 23.56 -17.16 -9.81
N LEU A 14 23.99 -16.80 -8.60
CA LEU A 14 23.25 -15.90 -7.71
C LEU A 14 22.90 -14.58 -8.39
N ILE A 15 23.83 -14.03 -9.18
CA ILE A 15 23.63 -12.80 -9.96
C ILE A 15 22.56 -12.96 -11.05
N GLN A 16 22.48 -14.12 -11.70
CA GLN A 16 21.47 -14.39 -12.75
C GLN A 16 20.08 -14.51 -12.12
N ARG A 17 19.97 -15.24 -11.00
CA ARG A 17 18.72 -15.36 -10.22
C ARG A 17 18.22 -14.01 -9.72
N SER A 18 19.11 -13.26 -9.08
CA SER A 18 18.83 -11.94 -8.55
C SER A 18 18.35 -10.96 -9.65
N ARG A 19 19.00 -10.98 -10.83
CA ARG A 19 18.56 -10.17 -11.98
C ARG A 19 17.18 -10.58 -12.51
N ARG A 20 16.85 -11.89 -12.56
CA ARG A 20 15.52 -12.36 -12.99
C ARG A 20 14.43 -11.88 -12.03
N LEU A 21 14.64 -12.07 -10.73
CA LEU A 21 13.70 -11.62 -9.71
C LEU A 21 13.50 -10.10 -9.77
N LYS A 22 14.59 -9.33 -9.80
CA LYS A 22 14.54 -7.87 -9.91
C LYS A 22 13.82 -7.41 -11.18
N LYS A 23 14.01 -8.11 -12.31
CA LYS A 23 13.31 -7.80 -13.57
C LYS A 23 11.78 -7.93 -13.41
N ASN A 24 11.29 -8.94 -12.70
CA ASN A 24 9.85 -9.11 -12.48
C ASN A 24 9.30 -8.09 -11.48
N LEU A 25 9.99 -7.89 -10.34
CA LEU A 25 9.55 -6.94 -9.32
C LEU A 25 9.53 -5.49 -9.81
N LEU A 26 10.47 -5.13 -10.70
CA LEU A 26 10.55 -3.81 -11.32
C LEU A 26 9.86 -3.74 -12.68
N ARG A 27 9.10 -4.78 -13.08
CA ARG A 27 8.29 -4.75 -14.31
C ARG A 27 7.31 -3.58 -14.20
N PRO A 28 7.28 -2.64 -15.15
CA PRO A 28 6.27 -1.58 -15.18
C PRO A 28 4.88 -2.19 -15.22
N MET A 29 3.97 -1.62 -14.43
CA MET A 29 2.58 -2.05 -14.33
C MET A 29 1.65 -0.92 -14.74
N GLN A 30 0.48 -1.28 -15.25
CA GLN A 30 -0.57 -0.31 -15.54
C GLN A 30 -1.61 -0.37 -14.42
N LEU A 31 -1.87 0.77 -13.80
CA LEU A 31 -2.93 0.94 -12.81
C LEU A 31 -4.29 1.07 -13.51
N SER A 32 -5.36 0.71 -12.82
CA SER A 32 -6.73 0.99 -13.27
C SER A 32 -6.97 2.50 -13.29
N ILE A 33 -7.74 2.96 -14.27
CA ILE A 33 -8.23 4.34 -14.33
C ILE A 33 -9.67 4.31 -13.84
N THR A 34 -10.00 5.16 -12.87
CA THR A 34 -11.39 5.32 -12.40
C THR A 34 -12.13 6.30 -13.31
N GLU A 35 -13.35 5.95 -13.74
CA GLU A 35 -14.21 6.80 -14.57
C GLU A 35 -15.20 7.61 -13.74
N ASP A 36 -15.66 7.05 -12.62
CA ASP A 36 -16.67 7.63 -11.73
C ASP A 36 -16.07 8.26 -10.45
N GLY A 37 -14.76 8.14 -10.26
CA GLY A 37 -14.03 8.68 -9.11
C GLY A 37 -13.97 7.73 -7.91
N TYR A 38 -14.47 6.49 -8.01
CA TYR A 38 -14.49 5.51 -6.92
C TYR A 38 -13.58 4.31 -7.20
N ILE A 39 -13.25 3.60 -6.12
CA ILE A 39 -12.47 2.35 -6.16
C ILE A 39 -13.43 1.17 -6.36
N HIS A 40 -13.07 0.26 -7.26
CA HIS A 40 -13.81 -0.96 -7.54
C HIS A 40 -13.01 -2.21 -7.20
N TYR A 41 -13.71 -3.30 -6.92
CA TYR A 41 -13.09 -4.62 -6.89
C TYR A 41 -12.53 -4.97 -8.28
N GLY A 42 -11.31 -5.49 -8.32
CA GLY A 42 -10.53 -5.74 -9.52
C GLY A 42 -9.55 -4.62 -9.88
N ASP A 43 -9.66 -3.44 -9.24
CA ASP A 43 -8.80 -2.32 -9.57
C ASP A 43 -7.34 -2.55 -9.17
N LYS A 44 -6.44 -2.20 -10.08
CA LYS A 44 -4.99 -2.14 -9.85
C LYS A 44 -4.63 -0.76 -9.33
N VAL A 45 -4.16 -0.68 -8.09
CA VAL A 45 -3.87 0.56 -7.37
C VAL A 45 -2.50 0.54 -6.71
N MET A 46 -1.99 1.71 -6.36
CA MET A 46 -0.88 1.85 -5.41
C MET A 46 -1.43 2.26 -4.04
N LEU A 47 -0.88 1.71 -2.97
CA LEU A 47 -1.20 2.14 -1.61
C LEU A 47 -0.15 3.16 -1.17
N VAL A 48 -0.57 4.41 -1.02
CA VAL A 48 0.32 5.53 -0.74
C VAL A 48 0.01 6.13 0.62
N ASN A 49 0.99 6.13 1.53
CA ASN A 49 0.97 6.93 2.74
C ASN A 49 1.40 8.36 2.37
N PRO A 50 0.49 9.37 2.45
CA PRO A 50 0.78 10.74 2.06
C PRO A 50 1.90 11.33 2.90
N ASP A 51 2.69 12.24 2.33
CA ASP A 51 3.67 13.01 3.07
C ASP A 51 3.02 13.74 4.24
N ASP A 52 3.73 13.73 5.36
CA ASP A 52 3.35 14.43 6.56
C ASP A 52 4.62 15.09 7.12
N PRO A 53 4.67 16.43 7.21
CA PRO A 53 5.80 17.15 7.78
C PRO A 53 5.79 17.04 9.30
N ALA A 54 5.76 15.82 9.84
CA ALA A 54 5.91 15.57 11.26
C ALA A 54 7.34 15.94 11.68
N VAL A 55 7.43 16.88 12.61
CA VAL A 55 8.69 17.44 13.15
C VAL A 55 9.30 16.54 14.25
N GLU A 56 8.68 15.39 14.54
CA GLU A 56 8.98 14.59 15.75
C GLU A 56 10.29 13.80 15.70
N ALA A 57 10.96 13.66 14.55
CA ALA A 57 12.19 12.86 14.43
C ALA A 57 13.28 13.52 13.56
N ASP A 58 14.52 13.53 14.07
CA ASP A 58 15.71 14.06 13.37
C ASP A 58 16.01 13.35 12.04
N MET A 59 15.57 12.09 11.88
CA MET A 59 15.75 11.31 10.66
C MET A 59 14.42 10.65 10.25
N PHE A 60 13.83 11.13 9.15
CA PHE A 60 12.59 10.61 8.58
C PHE A 60 12.68 10.49 7.05
N LEU A 61 11.92 9.57 6.46
CA LEU A 61 11.65 9.55 5.03
C LEU A 61 10.50 10.51 4.73
N GLY A 62 10.82 11.62 4.07
CA GLY A 62 9.83 12.58 3.57
C GLY A 62 9.23 12.15 2.23
N GLY A 63 8.21 12.88 1.80
CA GLY A 63 7.46 12.61 0.59
C GLY A 63 6.44 11.47 0.74
N ASP A 64 5.65 11.26 -0.30
CA ASP A 64 4.69 10.18 -0.36
C ASP A 64 5.39 8.81 -0.38
N LEU A 65 4.95 7.88 0.46
CA LEU A 65 5.52 6.54 0.56
C LEU A 65 4.54 5.48 0.06
N SER A 66 4.96 4.68 -0.91
CA SER A 66 4.20 3.59 -1.47
C SER A 66 4.52 2.27 -0.78
N LEU A 67 3.48 1.51 -0.43
CA LEU A 67 3.61 0.14 0.06
C LEU A 67 4.25 -0.74 -1.01
N CYS A 68 5.26 -1.52 -0.61
CA CYS A 68 6.03 -2.36 -1.51
C CYS A 68 6.27 -3.74 -0.89
N MET A 69 6.17 -4.79 -1.70
CA MET A 69 6.63 -6.12 -1.30
C MET A 69 8.15 -6.16 -1.17
N THR A 70 8.65 -6.84 -0.16
CA THR A 70 10.08 -6.91 0.13
C THR A 70 10.48 -8.37 0.35
N PRO A 71 11.07 -9.01 -0.68
CA PRO A 71 11.51 -10.37 -0.56
C PRO A 71 12.75 -10.45 0.34
N ASP A 72 12.95 -11.59 0.99
CA ASP A 72 14.10 -11.79 1.86
C ASP A 72 15.41 -11.84 1.05
N GLU A 73 16.39 -11.04 1.43
CA GLU A 73 17.62 -10.84 0.68
C GLU A 73 18.41 -12.14 0.49
N ILE A 74 18.49 -12.97 1.52
CA ILE A 74 19.24 -14.23 1.48
C ILE A 74 18.50 -15.24 0.61
N GLN A 75 17.19 -15.36 0.80
CA GLN A 75 16.39 -16.34 0.07
C GLN A 75 16.20 -15.99 -1.41
N CYS A 76 16.18 -14.70 -1.76
CA CYS A 76 16.20 -14.21 -3.15
C CYS A 76 17.34 -14.80 -3.98
N HIS A 77 18.47 -15.11 -3.34
CA HIS A 77 19.65 -15.66 -4.00
C HIS A 77 19.59 -17.20 -4.13
N LEU A 78 18.85 -17.85 -3.23
CA LEU A 78 18.84 -19.31 -3.10
C LEU A 78 17.73 -19.99 -3.89
N ARG A 79 16.58 -19.33 -4.07
CA ARG A 79 15.39 -19.89 -4.74
C ARG A 79 15.11 -19.19 -6.07
N ASP A 80 14.49 -19.93 -7.00
CA ASP A 80 14.05 -19.38 -8.29
C ASP A 80 12.61 -18.80 -8.21
N GLU A 81 11.90 -19.05 -7.11
CA GLU A 81 10.54 -18.58 -6.83
C GLU A 81 10.53 -17.57 -5.67
N LEU A 82 9.51 -16.71 -5.66
CA LEU A 82 9.26 -15.78 -4.58
C LEU A 82 8.88 -16.55 -3.30
N GLU A 83 9.63 -16.34 -2.23
CA GLU A 83 9.33 -16.96 -0.93
C GLU A 83 8.04 -16.41 -0.33
N VAL A 84 7.32 -17.28 0.37
CA VAL A 84 6.14 -16.96 1.16
C VAL A 84 6.38 -17.44 2.61
N PRO A 85 6.09 -16.64 3.65
CA PRO A 85 5.58 -15.27 3.59
C PRO A 85 6.63 -14.26 3.12
N CYS A 86 6.20 -13.25 2.36
CA CYS A 86 7.06 -12.15 1.90
C CYS A 86 6.83 -10.91 2.77
N GLY A 87 7.89 -10.17 3.09
CA GLY A 87 7.80 -8.95 3.89
C GLY A 87 7.23 -7.78 3.12
N LEU A 88 6.97 -6.68 3.82
CA LEU A 88 6.54 -5.40 3.24
C LEU A 88 7.37 -4.26 3.80
N SER A 89 7.42 -3.19 3.02
CA SER A 89 8.05 -1.92 3.39
C SER A 89 7.34 -0.77 2.69
N ALA A 90 7.69 0.46 3.04
CA ALA A 90 7.21 1.66 2.35
C ALA A 90 8.40 2.46 1.81
N VAL A 91 8.27 2.95 0.58
CA VAL A 91 9.36 3.65 -0.14
C VAL A 91 8.81 4.79 -0.98
N GLN A 92 9.64 5.80 -1.25
CA GLN A 92 9.30 6.92 -2.12
C GLN A 92 9.30 6.49 -3.61
N ALA A 93 8.39 5.58 -3.98
CA ALA A 93 8.20 5.11 -5.35
C ALA A 93 6.88 5.64 -5.89
N LYS A 94 6.96 6.49 -6.92
CA LYS A 94 5.78 7.04 -7.61
C LYS A 94 5.37 6.26 -8.84
N THR A 95 6.30 5.47 -9.41
CA THR A 95 6.02 4.71 -10.63
C THR A 95 5.37 3.37 -10.30
N PRO A 96 4.32 2.98 -11.04
CA PRO A 96 3.68 1.68 -10.86
C PRO A 96 4.56 0.56 -11.41
N ILE A 97 4.93 -0.37 -10.54
CA ILE A 97 5.75 -1.54 -10.81
C ILE A 97 5.16 -2.78 -10.13
N GLY A 98 5.62 -3.97 -10.51
CA GLY A 98 5.15 -5.24 -9.96
C GLY A 98 5.20 -5.30 -8.42
N ARG A 99 6.18 -4.60 -7.83
CA ARG A 99 6.45 -4.56 -6.38
C ARG A 99 5.45 -3.72 -5.56
N ASN A 100 4.80 -2.72 -6.15
CA ASN A 100 3.97 -1.74 -5.45
C ASN A 100 2.55 -1.61 -6.01
N THR A 101 2.19 -2.47 -6.97
CA THR A 101 0.85 -2.51 -7.56
C THR A 101 0.02 -3.60 -6.90
N PHE A 102 -1.05 -3.20 -6.23
CA PHE A 102 -1.99 -4.08 -5.56
C PHE A 102 -3.30 -4.15 -6.32
N ILE A 103 -4.04 -5.23 -6.13
CA ILE A 103 -5.37 -5.46 -6.69
C ILE A 103 -6.37 -5.48 -5.54
N ILE A 104 -7.44 -4.69 -5.64
CA ILE A 104 -8.54 -4.73 -4.68
C ILE A 104 -9.38 -5.97 -4.95
N LEU A 105 -9.48 -6.88 -4.00
CA LEU A 105 -10.20 -8.15 -4.16
C LEU A 105 -11.37 -8.23 -3.18
N SER A 106 -12.45 -8.86 -3.60
CA SER A 106 -13.58 -9.16 -2.72
C SER A 106 -13.35 -10.47 -1.96
N VAL A 107 -13.76 -10.51 -0.68
CA VAL A 107 -13.50 -11.65 0.23
C VAL A 107 -14.57 -12.74 0.11
N HIS A 108 -15.83 -12.38 -0.12
CA HIS A 108 -16.96 -13.31 0.03
C HIS A 108 -17.56 -13.81 -1.29
N ARG A 109 -17.54 -12.98 -2.33
CA ARG A 109 -18.12 -13.28 -3.65
C ARG A 109 -17.29 -12.60 -4.72
N ASP A 110 -17.31 -13.16 -5.93
CA ASP A 110 -16.80 -12.42 -7.08
C ASP A 110 -17.71 -11.22 -7.33
N ALA A 111 -17.24 -10.05 -6.90
CA ALA A 111 -17.89 -8.76 -7.03
C ALA A 111 -17.06 -7.83 -7.93
N THR A 112 -16.23 -8.41 -8.81
CA THR A 112 -15.35 -7.65 -9.71
C THR A 112 -16.17 -6.61 -10.49
N GLY A 113 -15.67 -5.37 -10.50
CA GLY A 113 -16.33 -4.21 -11.11
C GLY A 113 -17.39 -3.54 -10.22
N GLN A 114 -17.68 -4.04 -9.01
CA GLN A 114 -18.52 -3.33 -8.05
C GLN A 114 -17.70 -2.35 -7.22
N VAL A 115 -18.31 -1.22 -6.84
CA VAL A 115 -17.70 -0.18 -6.01
C VAL A 115 -17.43 -0.72 -4.60
N LEU A 116 -16.20 -0.55 -4.11
CA LEU A 116 -15.84 -0.77 -2.72
C LEU A 116 -16.45 0.32 -1.84
N ARG A 117 -17.09 -0.06 -0.73
CA ARG A 117 -17.70 0.88 0.21
C ARG A 117 -17.01 0.84 1.58
N TYR A 118 -17.08 1.95 2.31
CA TYR A 118 -16.59 2.01 3.69
C TYR A 118 -17.29 0.96 4.57
N GLY A 119 -16.50 0.31 5.43
CA GLY A 119 -16.97 -0.80 6.27
C GLY A 119 -17.11 -2.15 5.57
N GLN A 120 -16.92 -2.23 4.24
CA GLN A 120 -16.91 -3.51 3.54
C GLN A 120 -15.55 -4.20 3.59
N ASP A 121 -15.61 -5.52 3.78
CA ASP A 121 -14.49 -6.43 3.75
C ASP A 121 -13.89 -6.53 2.34
N PHE A 122 -12.58 -6.34 2.26
CA PHE A 122 -11.80 -6.55 1.04
C PHE A 122 -10.43 -7.15 1.36
N SER A 123 -9.78 -7.71 0.35
CA SER A 123 -8.41 -8.18 0.42
C SER A 123 -7.54 -7.41 -0.56
N LEU A 124 -6.25 -7.32 -0.24
CA LEU A 124 -5.25 -6.65 -1.07
C LEU A 124 -4.35 -7.71 -1.67
N GLY A 125 -4.52 -7.96 -2.98
CA GLY A 125 -3.69 -8.90 -3.73
C GLY A 125 -2.48 -8.22 -4.38
N ILE A 126 -1.39 -8.93 -4.58
CA ILE A 126 -0.22 -8.47 -5.35
C ILE A 126 0.39 -9.64 -6.11
N THR A 127 0.75 -9.42 -7.36
CA THR A 127 1.35 -10.45 -8.21
C THR A 127 2.88 -10.39 -8.25
N GLY A 128 3.49 -9.27 -7.84
CA GLY A 128 4.94 -9.09 -7.90
C GLY A 128 5.51 -9.04 -9.32
N GLY A 129 4.66 -8.75 -10.32
CA GLY A 129 5.03 -8.80 -11.74
C GLY A 129 5.10 -10.21 -12.33
N PHE A 130 4.69 -11.24 -11.57
CA PHE A 130 4.54 -12.62 -12.03
C PHE A 130 3.11 -12.86 -12.55
N GLU A 131 2.95 -13.72 -13.56
CA GLU A 131 1.63 -13.92 -14.21
C GLU A 131 0.76 -14.95 -13.49
N ASN A 132 1.35 -15.94 -12.81
CA ASN A 132 0.63 -17.06 -12.18
C ASN A 132 0.80 -17.09 -10.65
N LYS A 133 1.01 -15.93 -10.02
CA LYS A 133 1.16 -15.84 -8.57
C LYS A 133 0.35 -14.67 -8.04
N MET A 134 -0.38 -14.92 -6.96
CA MET A 134 -1.09 -13.91 -6.19
C MET A 134 -0.69 -14.09 -4.73
N LEU A 135 -0.27 -13.01 -4.10
CA LEU A 135 -0.08 -12.94 -2.65
C LEU A 135 -1.06 -11.94 -2.06
N TYR A 136 -1.49 -12.20 -0.83
CA TYR A 136 -2.50 -11.42 -0.13
C TYR A 136 -1.88 -10.73 1.08
N LEU A 137 -2.19 -9.44 1.24
CA LEU A 137 -1.82 -8.66 2.41
C LEU A 137 -2.46 -9.26 3.66
N SER A 138 -1.62 -9.61 4.62
CA SER A 138 -2.02 -10.39 5.78
C SER A 138 -1.39 -9.86 7.05
N SER A 139 -2.09 -10.05 8.16
CA SER A 139 -1.55 -9.77 9.48
C SER A 139 -2.18 -10.68 10.51
N ASP A 140 -1.51 -10.87 11.64
CA ASP A 140 -1.99 -11.70 12.75
C ASP A 140 -1.48 -11.11 14.07
N HIS A 141 -2.09 -11.47 15.19
CA HIS A 141 -1.67 -11.01 16.51
C HIS A 141 -0.16 -11.19 16.72
N ARG A 142 0.47 -10.15 17.25
CA ARG A 142 1.89 -10.17 17.58
C ARG A 142 2.19 -11.31 18.57
N THR A 143 3.20 -12.11 18.24
CA THR A 143 3.80 -13.09 19.16
C THR A 143 5.30 -12.84 19.29
N LEU A 144 5.98 -13.56 20.18
CA LEU A 144 7.44 -13.48 20.32
C LEU A 144 8.18 -13.90 19.03
N LEU A 145 7.57 -14.78 18.23
CA LEU A 145 8.14 -15.29 16.98
C LEU A 145 7.67 -14.48 15.75
N ARG A 146 6.53 -13.79 15.86
CA ARG A 146 5.89 -13.04 14.76
C ARG A 146 5.71 -11.59 15.16
N SER A 147 6.68 -10.76 14.78
CA SER A 147 6.70 -9.34 15.05
C SER A 147 7.55 -8.58 14.02
N SER A 148 7.29 -7.29 13.86
CA SER A 148 8.04 -6.44 12.94
C SER A 148 9.52 -6.32 13.35
N LYS A 149 10.39 -6.17 12.36
CA LYS A 149 11.85 -6.30 12.53
C LYS A 149 12.48 -5.20 13.39
N ARG A 150 11.91 -4.00 13.41
CA ARG A 150 12.43 -2.83 14.12
C ARG A 150 11.58 -2.44 15.31
N SER A 151 10.28 -2.23 15.09
CA SER A 151 9.37 -1.79 16.16
C SER A 151 8.89 -2.91 17.08
N TRP A 152 9.07 -4.18 16.73
CA TRP A 152 8.54 -5.33 17.48
C TRP A 152 7.02 -5.24 17.67
N LEU A 153 6.31 -4.72 16.68
CA LEU A 153 4.86 -4.60 16.62
C LEU A 153 4.26 -5.75 15.80
N GLN A 154 2.95 -5.71 15.61
CA GLN A 154 2.25 -6.64 14.74
C GLN A 154 2.74 -6.47 13.29
N GLU A 155 3.35 -7.53 12.75
CA GLU A 155 3.89 -7.52 11.39
C GLU A 155 2.79 -7.59 10.34
N VAL A 156 3.11 -7.08 9.16
CA VAL A 156 2.28 -7.23 7.96
C VAL A 156 3.13 -7.94 6.93
N TYR A 157 2.55 -8.96 6.31
CA TYR A 157 3.24 -9.86 5.39
C TYR A 157 2.33 -10.24 4.23
N LEU A 158 2.92 -10.88 3.23
CA LEU A 158 2.24 -11.36 2.04
C LEU A 158 2.26 -12.89 2.02
N THR A 159 1.09 -13.53 1.93
CA THR A 159 0.95 -14.99 1.80
C THR A 159 0.14 -15.40 0.56
N ASP A 160 0.38 -16.58 0.00
CA ASP A 160 -0.47 -17.15 -1.06
C ASP A 160 -1.71 -17.88 -0.50
N GLU A 161 -1.78 -18.04 0.82
CA GLU A 161 -2.93 -18.62 1.52
C GLU A 161 -4.08 -17.62 1.66
N VAL A 162 -5.27 -18.04 1.21
CA VAL A 162 -6.52 -17.30 1.41
C VAL A 162 -7.11 -17.65 2.78
N SER A 163 -7.27 -16.65 3.64
CA SER A 163 -7.79 -16.79 5.00
C SER A 163 -8.42 -15.48 5.50
N HIS A 164 -9.08 -15.54 6.66
CA HIS A 164 -9.61 -14.35 7.33
C HIS A 164 -8.52 -13.35 7.76
N MET A 165 -7.26 -13.77 7.84
CA MET A 165 -6.11 -12.89 8.10
C MET A 165 -5.78 -11.98 6.92
N ASN A 166 -6.39 -12.22 5.76
CA ASN A 166 -6.26 -11.33 4.60
C ASN A 166 -7.38 -10.30 4.51
N CYS A 167 -8.26 -10.23 5.50
CA CYS A 167 -9.44 -9.36 5.45
C CYS A 167 -9.13 -7.98 6.04
N TRP A 168 -9.36 -6.93 5.24
CA TRP A 168 -9.18 -5.53 5.59
C TRP A 168 -10.45 -4.75 5.32
N GLN A 169 -10.61 -3.62 6.00
CA GLN A 169 -11.73 -2.70 5.85
C GLN A 169 -11.23 -1.27 5.68
N ALA A 170 -11.85 -0.56 4.75
CA ALA A 170 -11.62 0.87 4.56
C ALA A 170 -12.53 1.63 5.51
N ALA A 171 -11.96 2.58 6.24
CA ALA A 171 -12.72 3.47 7.12
C ALA A 171 -12.47 4.94 6.77
N PHE A 172 -13.49 5.75 7.03
CA PHE A 172 -13.38 7.20 6.86
C PHE A 172 -12.38 7.78 7.90
N PRO A 173 -11.48 8.69 7.48
CA PRO A 173 -10.44 9.22 8.37
C PRO A 173 -10.97 9.88 9.63
N ASP A 174 -11.98 10.74 9.51
CA ASP A 174 -12.56 11.45 10.65
C ASP A 174 -13.37 10.48 11.53
N PRO A 175 -12.98 10.26 12.81
CA PRO A 175 -13.70 9.39 13.71
C PRO A 175 -15.14 9.83 13.97
N GLN A 176 -15.44 11.14 13.90
CA GLN A 176 -16.77 11.69 14.19
C GLN A 176 -17.77 11.48 13.05
N LEU A 177 -17.27 11.28 11.82
CA LEU A 177 -18.08 11.08 10.62
C LEU A 177 -18.11 9.62 10.16
N ARG A 178 -17.41 8.73 10.88
CA ARG A 178 -17.16 7.36 10.42
C ARG A 178 -18.45 6.53 10.31
N LEU A 179 -19.42 6.77 11.19
CA LEU A 179 -20.71 6.07 11.20
C LEU A 179 -21.61 6.58 10.07
N GLU A 180 -21.59 7.88 9.82
CA GLU A 180 -22.39 8.56 8.79
C GLU A 180 -21.95 8.17 7.39
N TYR A 181 -20.65 7.93 7.19
CA TYR A 181 -20.06 7.53 5.92
C TYR A 181 -20.00 6.00 5.74
N GLU A 182 -20.48 5.21 6.69
CA GLU A 182 -20.54 3.76 6.54
C GLU A 182 -21.42 3.38 5.34
N GLY A 183 -20.92 2.46 4.48
CA GLY A 183 -21.62 2.07 3.24
C GLY A 183 -21.51 3.06 2.08
N PHE A 184 -20.92 4.25 2.26
CA PHE A 184 -20.61 5.14 1.16
C PHE A 184 -19.46 4.60 0.29
N PRO A 185 -19.46 4.90 -1.02
CA PRO A 185 -18.39 4.46 -1.91
C PRO A 185 -17.04 5.07 -1.52
N VAL A 186 -15.97 4.28 -1.61
CA VAL A 186 -14.61 4.73 -1.29
C VAL A 186 -14.06 5.55 -2.47
N PRO A 187 -13.79 6.86 -2.28
CA PRO A 187 -13.23 7.70 -3.34
C PRO A 187 -11.77 7.31 -3.64
N ALA A 188 -11.45 7.26 -4.93
CA ALA A 188 -10.07 7.06 -5.37
C ALA A 188 -9.21 8.28 -5.03
N ASN A 189 -7.92 8.06 -4.76
CA ASN A 189 -6.93 9.11 -4.49
C ASN A 189 -7.23 10.00 -3.27
N ALA A 190 -8.20 9.62 -2.44
CA ALA A 190 -8.54 10.28 -1.19
C ALA A 190 -7.92 9.56 0.00
N LYS A 191 -7.77 10.29 1.11
CA LYS A 191 -7.28 9.70 2.37
C LYS A 191 -8.32 8.76 2.95
N ILE A 192 -7.87 7.58 3.35
CA ILE A 192 -8.64 6.57 4.07
C ILE A 192 -7.79 5.97 5.17
N LEU A 193 -8.45 5.27 6.09
CA LEU A 193 -7.81 4.33 7.00
C LEU A 193 -8.05 2.91 6.48
N ILE A 194 -7.09 2.03 6.71
CA ILE A 194 -7.19 0.61 6.33
C ILE A 194 -6.98 -0.20 7.61
N HIS A 195 -8.02 -0.86 8.10
CA HIS A 195 -7.99 -1.66 9.31
C HIS A 195 -8.00 -3.14 9.00
N HIS A 196 -7.18 -3.91 9.71
CA HIS A 196 -7.21 -5.35 9.66
C HIS A 196 -8.44 -5.85 10.44
N CYS A 197 -9.32 -6.62 9.79
CA CYS A 197 -10.61 -6.98 10.37
C CYS A 197 -10.46 -7.85 11.63
N HIS A 198 -9.51 -8.79 11.62
CA HIS A 198 -9.36 -9.73 12.72
C HIS A 198 -8.78 -9.08 13.99
N THR A 199 -7.80 -8.18 13.85
CA THR A 199 -7.11 -7.58 15.00
C THR A 199 -7.54 -6.14 15.31
N ASN A 200 -8.40 -5.56 14.46
CA ASN A 200 -8.83 -4.17 14.51
C ASN A 200 -7.66 -3.17 14.63
N ARG A 201 -6.57 -3.44 13.91
CA ARG A 201 -5.37 -2.58 13.86
C ARG A 201 -5.25 -1.91 12.50
N GLY A 202 -4.97 -0.61 12.51
CA GLY A 202 -4.73 0.16 11.30
C GLY A 202 -3.39 -0.18 10.66
N LEU A 203 -3.34 -0.24 9.33
CA LEU A 203 -2.09 -0.28 8.59
C LEU A 203 -1.32 1.03 8.82
N ALA A 204 -0.01 0.94 9.09
CA ALA A 204 0.82 2.11 9.38
C ALA A 204 2.20 2.04 8.73
N ALA A 205 2.69 3.20 8.28
CA ALA A 205 4.05 3.37 7.80
C ALA A 205 4.92 4.12 8.83
N HIS A 206 6.03 3.52 9.24
CA HIS A 206 7.02 4.13 10.13
C HIS A 206 8.11 4.87 9.37
N ARG A 207 7.87 6.15 9.11
CA ARG A 207 8.80 7.04 8.38
C ARG A 207 10.19 7.16 9.01
N HIS A 208 10.33 6.88 10.31
CA HIS A 208 11.58 6.97 11.08
C HIS A 208 12.26 5.61 11.34
N LEU A 209 11.58 4.48 11.10
CA LEU A 209 12.15 3.15 11.32
C LEU A 209 12.54 2.52 9.99
N PHE A 210 13.85 2.42 9.77
CA PHE A 210 14.38 1.97 8.50
C PHE A 210 14.71 0.48 8.47
N LEU A 211 14.21 -0.19 7.45
CA LEU A 211 14.59 -1.54 7.04
C LEU A 211 15.74 -1.45 6.02
N SER A 212 16.74 -2.31 6.20
CA SER A 212 17.71 -2.60 5.15
C SER A 212 17.13 -3.73 4.31
N THR A 213 16.82 -3.45 3.05
CA THR A 213 16.18 -4.39 2.14
C THR A 213 17.04 -4.60 0.91
N TYR A 214 16.68 -5.60 0.10
CA TYR A 214 17.32 -5.85 -1.19
C TYR A 214 17.32 -4.62 -2.13
N PHE A 215 16.39 -3.68 -1.94
CA PHE A 215 16.27 -2.46 -2.74
C PHE A 215 16.86 -1.21 -2.08
N GLY A 216 17.41 -1.35 -0.88
CA GLY A 216 18.03 -0.27 -0.12
C GLY A 216 17.28 0.05 1.18
N LYS A 217 17.39 1.31 1.61
CA LYS A 217 16.83 1.82 2.86
C LYS A 217 15.35 2.18 2.66
N GLU A 218 14.47 1.53 3.40
CA GLU A 218 13.01 1.69 3.26
C GLU A 218 12.35 1.82 4.64
N ALA A 219 11.15 2.36 4.70
CA ALA A 219 10.39 2.47 5.94
C ALA A 219 9.73 1.14 6.31
N GLU A 220 9.68 0.85 7.61
CA GLU A 220 8.93 -0.29 8.13
C GLU A 220 7.42 -0.06 8.03
N VAL A 221 6.67 -1.13 7.72
CA VAL A 221 5.20 -1.12 7.70
C VAL A 221 4.69 -2.13 8.72
N VAL A 222 3.66 -1.75 9.48
CA VAL A 222 3.08 -2.54 10.58
C VAL A 222 1.57 -2.42 10.61
N ALA A 223 0.90 -3.32 11.34
CA ALA A 223 -0.51 -3.15 11.69
C ALA A 223 -0.59 -2.61 13.12
N HIS A 224 -0.64 -1.29 13.27
CA HIS A 224 -0.78 -0.62 14.55
C HIS A 224 -1.53 0.71 14.38
N THR A 225 -2.49 0.97 15.26
CA THR A 225 -3.24 2.23 15.26
C THR A 225 -2.55 3.23 16.18
N TYR A 226 -1.90 4.23 15.60
CA TYR A 226 -1.34 5.37 16.31
C TYR A 226 -2.42 6.43 16.50
N LEU A 227 -2.63 6.84 17.74
CA LEU A 227 -3.58 7.91 18.07
C LEU A 227 -2.82 9.14 18.59
N ASP A 228 -3.38 10.32 18.32
CA ASP A 228 -2.94 11.57 18.93
C ASP A 228 -3.63 11.81 20.30
N SER A 229 -3.39 12.99 20.89
CA SER A 229 -4.01 13.39 22.16
C SER A 229 -5.53 13.49 22.10
N HIS A 230 -6.11 13.65 20.91
CA HIS A 230 -7.54 13.74 20.65
C HIS A 230 -8.17 12.40 20.27
N ARG A 231 -7.40 11.30 20.34
CA ARG A 231 -7.81 9.94 19.93
C ARG A 231 -8.14 9.84 18.44
N VAL A 232 -7.53 10.68 17.62
CA VAL A 232 -7.61 10.62 16.16
C VAL A 232 -6.40 9.87 15.64
N GLU A 233 -6.59 9.04 14.62
CA GLU A 233 -5.50 8.31 13.99
C GLU A 233 -4.42 9.25 13.42
N LYS A 234 -3.14 8.97 13.69
CA LYS A 234 -2.02 9.81 13.21
C LYS A 234 -1.83 9.69 11.69
N PRO A 235 -1.11 10.64 11.05
CA PRO A 235 -0.79 10.58 9.61
C PRO A 235 -0.08 9.28 9.16
N SER A 236 0.65 8.61 10.05
CA SER A 236 1.24 7.29 9.77
C SER A 236 0.21 6.21 9.41
N ASN A 237 -1.05 6.36 9.85
CA ASN A 237 -2.16 5.45 9.56
C ASN A 237 -2.98 5.82 8.34
N HIS A 238 -2.73 6.99 7.74
CA HIS A 238 -3.49 7.44 6.58
C HIS A 238 -2.91 6.84 5.30
N TRP A 239 -3.79 6.35 4.43
CA TRP A 239 -3.41 5.80 3.13
C TRP A 239 -4.29 6.38 2.05
N MET A 240 -3.83 6.30 0.81
CA MET A 240 -4.60 6.61 -0.40
C MET A 240 -4.52 5.41 -1.32
N LEU A 241 -5.66 5.04 -1.91
CA LEU A 241 -5.73 4.07 -3.00
C LEU A 241 -5.57 4.87 -4.31
N VAL A 242 -4.35 4.87 -4.84
CA VAL A 242 -3.97 5.70 -5.99
C VAL A 242 -4.20 4.95 -7.28
N THR A 243 -4.97 5.56 -8.18
CA THR A 243 -5.30 5.03 -9.51
C THR A 243 -4.39 5.63 -10.59
N GLY A 244 -4.40 5.02 -11.77
CA GLY A 244 -3.68 5.51 -12.95
C GLY A 244 -4.22 6.85 -13.43
N ASN A 245 -3.33 7.68 -13.99
CA ASN A 245 -3.73 8.94 -14.61
C ASN A 245 -4.26 8.68 -16.03
N PRO A 246 -5.47 9.16 -16.39
CA PRO A 246 -6.02 8.96 -17.74
C PRO A 246 -5.20 9.65 -18.84
N ARG A 247 -4.40 10.69 -18.50
CA ARG A 247 -3.61 11.47 -19.47
C ARG A 247 -2.25 10.85 -19.76
N ASP A 248 -1.70 10.08 -18.83
CA ASP A 248 -0.42 9.40 -18.98
C ASP A 248 -0.42 8.12 -18.14
N ALA A 249 -0.45 6.99 -18.84
CA ALA A 249 -0.51 5.64 -18.28
C ALA A 249 0.71 5.27 -17.43
N SER A 250 1.82 6.02 -17.53
CA SER A 250 3.03 5.81 -16.72
C SER A 250 3.05 6.66 -15.44
N SER A 251 2.12 7.62 -15.32
CA SER A 251 1.98 8.52 -14.18
C SER A 251 0.78 8.15 -13.32
N THR A 252 0.79 8.65 -12.09
CA THR A 252 -0.29 8.43 -11.12
C THR A 252 -1.15 9.68 -10.96
N MET A 253 -2.38 9.51 -10.49
CA MET A 253 -3.22 10.67 -10.14
C MET A 253 -2.59 11.54 -9.04
N SER A 254 -1.65 11.01 -8.25
CA SER A 254 -0.86 11.79 -7.28
C SER A 254 0.09 12.80 -7.93
N ASP A 255 0.44 12.64 -9.21
CA ASP A 255 1.33 13.54 -9.93
C ASP A 255 0.59 14.76 -10.53
N LEU A 256 -0.75 14.76 -10.52
CA LEU A 256 -1.52 15.90 -10.98
C LEU A 256 -1.39 17.07 -9.99
N PRO A 257 -1.20 18.32 -10.48
CA PRO A 257 -1.25 19.48 -9.61
C PRO A 257 -2.60 19.50 -8.91
N LYS A 258 -2.59 19.64 -7.58
CA LYS A 258 -3.81 19.86 -6.80
C LYS A 258 -4.54 21.04 -7.44
N LEU A 259 -5.76 20.82 -7.90
CA LEU A 259 -6.62 21.92 -8.33
C LEU A 259 -6.70 22.91 -7.16
N PRO A 260 -6.50 24.22 -7.39
CA PRO A 260 -6.76 25.19 -6.34
C PRO A 260 -8.17 24.94 -5.85
N ALA A 261 -8.34 24.70 -4.54
CA ALA A 261 -9.66 24.68 -3.96
C ALA A 261 -10.35 25.98 -4.41
N GLU A 262 -11.48 25.86 -5.12
CA GLU A 262 -12.27 27.05 -5.44
C GLU A 262 -12.56 27.76 -4.12
N ASP A 263 -11.96 28.93 -3.95
CA ASP A 263 -12.13 29.80 -2.80
C ASP A 263 -13.63 30.05 -2.64
N THR A 264 -14.27 29.27 -1.77
CA THR A 264 -15.70 29.38 -1.45
C THR A 264 -16.01 30.76 -0.84
N ARG A 265 -14.98 31.49 -0.42
CA ARG A 265 -15.04 32.90 0.02
C ARG A 265 -15.33 33.90 -1.10
N ALA A 266 -14.97 33.59 -2.35
CA ALA A 266 -15.27 34.48 -3.48
C ALA A 266 -16.75 34.41 -3.90
N VAL A 267 -17.39 33.26 -3.69
CA VAL A 267 -18.83 33.07 -3.94
C VAL A 267 -19.66 33.75 -2.86
N GLU A 268 -19.21 33.73 -1.60
CA GLU A 268 -19.88 34.45 -0.50
C GLU A 268 -19.81 35.99 -0.66
N GLN A 269 -18.69 36.53 -1.15
CA GLN A 269 -18.58 37.97 -1.44
C GLN A 269 -19.37 38.41 -2.70
N ALA A 270 -19.59 37.50 -3.65
CA ALA A 270 -20.43 37.77 -4.83
C ALA A 270 -21.94 37.72 -4.53
N MET A 271 -22.34 37.12 -3.39
CA MET A 271 -23.75 36.96 -3.00
C MET A 271 -24.31 38.06 -2.10
N GLY A 272 -23.52 39.08 -1.75
CA GLY A 272 -24.04 40.32 -1.15
C GLY A 272 -24.94 40.13 0.08
N LEU A 273 -24.59 39.20 0.98
CA LEU A 273 -25.24 39.07 2.28
C LEU A 273 -24.48 39.86 3.33
N ASP A 274 -24.51 41.19 3.20
CA ASP A 274 -24.29 42.08 4.33
C ASP A 274 -25.59 42.09 5.16
N THR A 275 -25.67 41.22 6.17
CA THR A 275 -26.66 41.38 7.24
C THR A 275 -26.15 42.44 8.22
N GLN A 276 -26.89 43.55 8.28
CA GLN A 276 -26.93 44.48 9.40
C GLN A 276 -27.19 43.77 10.74
#